data_AF-A0A350JEV4-F1
#
_entry.id   AF-A0A350JEV4-F1
#
_cell.length_a   1.000
_cell.length_b   1.000
_cell.length_c   1.000
_cell.angle_alpha   90.00
_cell.angle_beta   90.00
_cell.angle_gamma   90.00
#
_symmetry.space_group_name_H-M   'P 1'
#
loop_
_entity.id
_entity.type
_entity.pdbx_description
1 polymer ?
#
loop_
_entity_poly.entity_id
_entity_poly.type
_entity_poly.pdbx_seq_one_letter_code
_entity_poly.pdbx_strand_id
1 'polypeptide(L)'
;MNAVILGASGLVGGNCLSFFKKMGWNCLGTHFSFETSETQYYNTLDISDDRNIDLAEFNPDVIVHCGALTWVDYCEEHEEESRTKTVESTVNAITLAKKFGAKLVYLSTDYVFDGKKGFYTESDSVNPLGVYARHKLEA
;
A
#
# COMPACT_ATOMS: atom_id res chain seq x y z
N MET A 1 7.21 10.70 15.75
CA MET A 1 6.97 10.52 14.31
C MET A 1 5.55 10.01 14.13
N ASN A 2 4.80 10.65 13.26
CA ASN A 2 3.43 10.30 12.90
C ASN A 2 3.47 9.40 11.66
N ALA A 3 3.03 8.14 11.78
CA ALA A 3 3.01 7.19 10.68
C ALA A 3 1.57 6.77 10.34
N VAL A 4 1.19 6.91 9.07
CA VAL A 4 -0.05 6.34 8.54
C VAL A 4 0.28 5.02 7.84
N ILE A 5 -0.46 3.97 8.17
CA ILE A 5 -0.32 2.65 7.53
C ILE A 5 -1.61 2.40 6.73
N LEU A 6 -1.54 2.59 5.42
CA LEU A 6 -2.66 2.30 4.51
C LEU A 6 -2.77 0.80 4.29
N GLY A 7 -3.92 0.20 4.59
CA GLY A 7 -4.11 -1.26 4.52
C GLY A 7 -3.59 -2.01 5.76
N ALA A 8 -3.70 -1.38 6.93
CA ALA A 8 -3.26 -1.94 8.21
C ALA A 8 -4.10 -3.13 8.69
N SER A 9 -5.28 -3.39 8.12
CA SER A 9 -6.05 -4.60 8.41
C SER A 9 -5.53 -5.85 7.68
N GLY A 10 -4.62 -5.68 6.70
CA GLY A 10 -3.95 -6.78 6.03
C GLY A 10 -2.74 -7.33 6.81
N LEU A 11 -2.19 -8.45 6.35
CA LEU A 11 -1.09 -9.15 7.03
C LEU A 11 0.13 -8.26 7.25
N VAL A 12 0.66 -7.64 6.20
CA VAL A 12 1.87 -6.81 6.31
C VAL A 12 1.57 -5.51 7.04
N GLY A 13 0.46 -4.83 6.69
CA GLY A 13 0.07 -3.57 7.31
C GLY A 13 -0.14 -3.70 8.83
N GLY A 14 -0.81 -4.75 9.30
CA GLY A 14 -1.03 -4.97 10.73
C GLY A 14 0.27 -5.20 11.50
N ASN A 15 1.23 -5.91 10.90
CA ASN A 15 2.56 -6.08 11.47
C ASN A 15 3.36 -4.76 11.50
N CYS A 16 3.29 -3.95 10.43
CA CYS A 16 3.88 -2.61 10.42
C CYS A 16 3.30 -1.73 11.53
N LEU A 17 1.97 -1.70 11.68
CA LEU A 17 1.28 -0.95 12.72
C LEU A 17 1.75 -1.38 14.12
N SER A 18 1.76 -2.69 14.41
CA SER A 18 2.22 -3.22 15.69
C SER A 18 3.69 -2.87 15.97
N PHE A 19 4.56 -2.99 14.96
CA PHE A 19 5.97 -2.72 15.09
C PHE A 19 6.26 -1.24 15.37
N PHE A 20 5.70 -0.31 14.59
CA PHE A 20 5.92 1.12 14.79
C PHE A 20 5.34 1.64 16.11
N LYS A 21 4.19 1.10 16.55
CA LYS A 21 3.67 1.38 17.90
C LYS A 21 4.65 0.94 18.99
N LYS A 22 5.23 -0.26 18.89
CA LYS A 22 6.24 -0.76 19.85
C LYS A 22 7.52 0.09 19.85
N MET A 23 7.86 0.73 18.73
CA MET A 23 8.94 1.71 18.66
C MET A 23 8.59 3.08 19.29
N GLY A 24 7.36 3.27 19.77
CA GLY A 24 6.89 4.53 20.35
C GLY A 24 6.46 5.57 19.32
N TRP A 25 6.19 5.17 18.06
CA TRP A 25 5.66 6.10 17.06
C TRP A 25 4.15 6.29 17.26
N ASN A 26 3.67 7.49 16.95
CA ASN A 26 2.25 7.77 16.86
C ASN A 26 1.75 7.20 15.53
N CYS A 27 0.86 6.20 15.56
CA CYS A 27 0.48 5.46 14.36
C CYS A 27 -1.03 5.48 14.13
N LEU A 28 -1.43 5.74 12.88
CA LEU A 28 -2.80 5.60 12.39
C LEU A 28 -2.83 4.45 11.37
N GLY A 29 -3.44 3.33 11.75
CA GLY A 29 -3.72 2.23 10.82
C GLY A 29 -5.06 2.46 10.11
N THR A 30 -5.13 2.20 8.81
CA THR A 30 -6.39 2.32 8.06
C THR A 30 -6.85 1.02 7.42
N HIS A 31 -8.14 0.91 7.14
CA HIS A 31 -8.74 -0.16 6.37
C HIS A 31 -9.68 0.38 5.29
N PHE A 32 -9.90 -0.43 4.23
CA PHE A 32 -10.95 -0.17 3.24
C PHE A 32 -12.07 -1.21 3.32
N SER A 33 -11.74 -2.51 3.21
CA SER A 33 -12.76 -3.58 3.13
C SER A 33 -13.02 -4.30 4.45
N PHE A 34 -12.01 -4.44 5.31
CA PHE A 34 -12.10 -5.24 6.54
C PHE A 34 -11.64 -4.42 7.74
N GLU A 35 -12.55 -4.12 8.64
CA GLU A 35 -12.28 -3.42 9.88
C GLU A 35 -11.58 -4.32 10.91
N THR A 36 -10.67 -3.72 11.69
CA THR A 36 -10.10 -4.31 12.91
C THR A 36 -10.19 -3.30 14.04
N SER A 37 -10.05 -3.76 15.28
CA SER A 37 -10.08 -2.90 16.48
C SER A 37 -8.99 -1.83 16.53
N GLU A 38 -7.96 -1.91 15.67
CA GLU A 38 -6.85 -0.96 15.63
C GLU A 38 -6.84 -0.05 14.38
N THR A 39 -7.91 -0.06 13.58
CA THR A 39 -7.93 0.63 12.28
C THR A 39 -9.11 1.58 12.12
N GLN A 40 -8.89 2.67 11.38
CA GLN A 40 -9.93 3.61 10.95
C GLN A 40 -10.22 3.46 9.45
N TYR A 41 -11.42 3.84 9.01
CA TYR A 41 -11.77 3.76 7.59
C TYR A 41 -10.95 4.76 6.76
N TYR A 42 -10.38 4.29 5.64
CA TYR A 42 -9.80 5.14 4.61
C TYR A 42 -9.81 4.44 3.24
N ASN A 43 -10.51 5.04 2.29
CA ASN A 43 -10.61 4.60 0.91
C ASN A 43 -9.49 5.23 0.07
N THR A 44 -8.46 4.43 -0.25
CA THR A 44 -7.36 4.92 -1.11
C THR A 44 -7.74 4.98 -2.60
N LEU A 45 -8.90 4.43 -2.99
CA LEU A 45 -9.41 4.55 -4.37
C LEU A 45 -10.16 5.86 -4.59
N ASP A 46 -10.67 6.45 -3.51
CA ASP A 46 -11.35 7.74 -3.51
C ASP A 46 -10.94 8.53 -2.27
N ILE A 47 -9.92 9.37 -2.42
CA ILE A 47 -9.40 10.22 -1.34
C ILE A 47 -10.37 11.33 -0.94
N SER A 48 -11.46 11.55 -1.70
CA SER A 48 -12.52 12.51 -1.40
C SER A 48 -13.72 11.90 -0.66
N ASP A 49 -13.69 10.60 -0.38
CA ASP A 49 -14.75 9.90 0.36
C ASP A 49 -14.94 10.52 1.75
N ASP A 50 -16.14 11.02 2.04
CA ASP A 50 -16.48 11.73 3.28
C ASP A 50 -16.33 10.87 4.54
N ARG A 51 -16.25 9.53 4.39
CA ARG A 51 -16.02 8.61 5.51
C ARG A 51 -14.55 8.49 5.88
N ASN A 52 -13.64 8.98 5.03
CA ASN A 52 -12.21 8.93 5.28
C ASN A 52 -11.88 9.69 6.56
N ILE A 53 -11.09 9.06 7.42
CA ILE A 53 -10.51 9.75 8.58
C ILE A 53 -9.65 10.94 8.10
N ASP A 54 -9.69 12.05 8.84
CA ASP A 54 -8.94 13.25 8.48
C ASP A 54 -7.43 13.06 8.70
N LEU A 55 -6.71 12.78 7.62
CA LEU A 55 -5.25 12.67 7.64
C LEU A 55 -4.56 14.02 7.87
N ALA A 56 -5.23 15.16 7.63
CA ALA A 56 -4.66 16.47 7.88
C ALA A 56 -4.56 16.76 9.39
N GLU A 57 -5.55 16.34 10.17
CA GLU A 57 -5.49 16.41 11.63
C GLU A 57 -4.35 15.54 12.18
N PHE A 58 -4.15 14.35 11.60
CA PHE A 58 -3.06 13.45 12.01
C PHE A 58 -1.66 13.94 11.59
N ASN A 59 -1.56 14.70 10.49
CA ASN A 59 -0.34 15.28 9.92
C ASN A 59 0.85 14.26 9.85
N PRO A 60 0.82 13.32 8.89
CA PRO A 60 1.80 12.23 8.82
C PRO A 60 3.20 12.72 8.40
N ASP A 61 4.22 12.19 9.08
CA ASP A 61 5.62 12.29 8.64
C ASP A 61 5.95 11.19 7.60
N VAL A 62 5.28 10.04 7.72
CA VAL A 62 5.48 8.85 6.89
C VAL A 62 4.13 8.22 6.54
N ILE A 63 3.97 7.81 5.28
CA ILE A 63 2.87 6.99 4.81
C ILE A 63 3.46 5.66 4.34
N VAL A 64 3.00 4.55 4.92
CA VAL A 64 3.35 3.20 4.50
C VAL A 64 2.15 2.64 3.73
N HIS A 65 2.32 2.42 2.43
CA HIS A 65 1.27 1.92 1.56
C HIS A 65 1.38 0.40 1.41
N CYS A 66 0.54 -0.31 2.17
CA CYS A 66 0.45 -1.77 2.16
C CYS A 66 -0.74 -2.31 1.35
N GLY A 67 -1.57 -1.42 0.80
CA GLY A 67 -2.76 -1.80 0.03
C GLY A 67 -2.42 -2.23 -1.40
N ALA A 68 -2.91 -3.40 -1.83
CA ALA A 68 -2.90 -3.88 -3.22
C ALA A 68 -3.92 -5.01 -3.35
N LEU A 69 -4.29 -5.38 -4.58
CA LEU A 69 -5.02 -6.63 -4.83
C LEU A 69 -4.02 -7.77 -4.98
N THR A 70 -3.82 -8.57 -3.92
CA THR A 70 -2.74 -9.58 -3.85
C THR A 70 -3.18 -10.99 -4.26
N TRP A 71 -4.42 -11.19 -4.68
CA TRP A 71 -4.88 -12.49 -5.18
C TRP A 71 -4.47 -12.65 -6.64
N VAL A 72 -3.33 -13.31 -6.86
CA VAL A 72 -2.65 -13.38 -8.18
C VAL A 72 -3.55 -13.98 -9.27
N ASP A 73 -4.14 -15.15 -9.03
CA ASP A 73 -5.01 -15.80 -10.01
C ASP A 73 -6.25 -14.95 -10.35
N TYR A 74 -6.82 -14.29 -9.35
CA TYR A 74 -7.94 -13.37 -9.56
C TYR A 74 -7.55 -12.17 -10.42
N CYS A 75 -6.32 -11.67 -10.28
CA CYS A 75 -5.85 -10.56 -11.11
C CYS A 75 -5.79 -10.92 -12.60
N GLU A 76 -5.51 -12.18 -12.95
CA GLU A 76 -5.50 -12.64 -14.35
C GLU A 76 -6.88 -12.54 -15.01
N GLU A 77 -7.95 -12.77 -14.24
CA GLU A 77 -9.33 -12.71 -14.74
C GLU A 77 -9.96 -11.31 -14.58
N HIS A 78 -9.38 -10.45 -13.73
CA HIS A 78 -9.93 -9.14 -13.33
C HIS A 78 -8.88 -8.02 -13.45
N GLU A 79 -8.28 -7.87 -14.63
CA GLU A 79 -7.14 -6.96 -14.87
C GLU A 79 -7.46 -5.50 -14.52
N GLU A 80 -8.59 -4.96 -14.98
CA GLU A 80 -8.99 -3.56 -14.69
C GLU A 80 -9.16 -3.28 -13.19
N GLU A 81 -9.75 -4.23 -12.46
CA GLU A 81 -9.90 -4.12 -11.01
C GLU A 81 -8.55 -4.22 -10.31
N SER A 82 -7.69 -5.14 -10.75
CA SER A 82 -6.33 -5.28 -10.25
C SER A 82 -5.53 -3.99 -10.44
N ARG A 83 -5.62 -3.39 -11.63
CA ARG A 83 -4.96 -2.12 -11.97
C ARG A 83 -5.48 -1.00 -11.07
N THR A 84 -6.80 -0.87 -10.94
CA THR A 84 -7.42 0.15 -10.08
C THR A 84 -7.00 0.00 -8.62
N LYS A 85 -7.08 -1.22 -8.07
CA LYS A 85 -6.78 -1.49 -6.66
C LYS A 85 -5.29 -1.44 -6.31
N THR A 86 -4.40 -1.53 -7.30
CA THR A 86 -2.95 -1.58 -7.09
C THR A 86 -2.26 -0.31 -7.57
N VAL A 87 -2.50 0.10 -8.82
CA VAL A 87 -1.85 1.26 -9.44
C VAL A 87 -2.50 2.56 -9.00
N GLU A 88 -3.80 2.71 -9.22
CA GLU A 88 -4.48 3.98 -8.92
C GLU A 88 -4.51 4.28 -7.42
N SER A 89 -4.63 3.24 -6.57
CA SER A 89 -4.46 3.38 -5.11
C SER A 89 -3.05 3.86 -4.74
N THR A 90 -2.00 3.39 -5.41
CA THR A 90 -0.62 3.84 -5.18
C THR A 90 -0.43 5.29 -5.64
N VAL A 91 -0.98 5.67 -6.79
CA VAL A 91 -0.96 7.07 -7.28
C VAL A 91 -1.64 8.02 -6.28
N ASN A 92 -2.76 7.60 -5.70
CA ASN A 92 -3.44 8.37 -4.66
C ASN A 92 -2.60 8.47 -3.37
N ALA A 93 -1.94 7.38 -2.95
CA ALA A 93 -0.99 7.42 -1.83
C ALA A 93 0.19 8.38 -2.07
N ILE A 94 0.73 8.43 -3.29
CA ILE A 94 1.75 9.41 -3.70
C ILE A 94 1.21 10.84 -3.60
N THR A 95 -0.03 11.07 -4.04
CA THR A 95 -0.68 12.39 -3.95
C THR A 95 -0.83 12.83 -2.50
N LEU A 96 -1.25 11.94 -1.61
CA LEU A 96 -1.34 12.20 -0.17
C LEU A 96 0.04 12.51 0.43
N ALA A 97 1.06 11.71 0.10
CA ALA A 97 2.42 11.94 0.60
C ALA A 97 2.95 13.32 0.18
N LYS A 98 2.75 13.71 -1.08
CA LYS A 98 3.10 15.05 -1.58
C LYS A 98 2.32 16.15 -0.86
N LYS A 99 1.01 15.97 -0.66
CA LYS A 99 0.14 16.94 0.03
C LYS A 99 0.63 17.24 1.44
N PHE A 100 1.06 16.22 2.18
CA PHE A 100 1.50 16.37 3.57
C PHE A 100 3.02 16.59 3.73
N GLY A 101 3.80 16.54 2.64
CA GLY A 101 5.26 16.52 2.73
C GLY A 101 5.81 15.26 3.42
N ALA A 102 5.02 14.19 3.43
CA ALA A 102 5.36 12.92 4.09
C ALA A 102 6.27 12.06 3.19
N LYS A 103 7.10 11.22 3.81
CA LYS A 103 7.81 10.16 3.09
C LYS A 103 6.85 9.02 2.76
N LEU A 104 6.82 8.57 1.51
CA LEU A 104 6.08 7.38 1.11
C LEU A 104 6.99 6.15 1.15
N VAL A 105 6.51 5.09 1.79
CA VAL A 105 7.06 3.74 1.67
C VAL A 105 6.06 2.88 0.91
N TYR A 106 6.42 2.52 -0.32
CA TYR A 106 5.65 1.61 -1.15
C TYR A 106 6.19 0.18 -1.00
N LEU A 107 5.32 -0.78 -0.70
CA LEU A 107 5.69 -2.18 -0.64
C LEU A 107 5.55 -2.83 -2.00
N SER A 108 6.67 -3.08 -2.69
CA SER A 108 6.70 -3.82 -3.95
C SER A 108 6.72 -5.34 -3.71
N THR A 109 7.12 -6.11 -4.72
CA THR A 109 7.18 -7.58 -4.71
C THR A 109 8.34 -8.07 -5.57
N ASP A 110 8.90 -9.22 -5.23
CA ASP A 110 9.84 -9.96 -6.07
C ASP A 110 9.21 -10.50 -7.37
N TYR A 111 7.87 -10.55 -7.46
CA TYR A 111 7.16 -10.95 -8.67
C TYR A 111 7.42 -10.02 -9.88
N VAL A 112 8.00 -8.84 -9.67
CA VAL A 112 8.47 -7.97 -10.76
C VAL A 112 9.62 -8.60 -11.56
N PHE A 113 10.25 -9.67 -11.06
CA PHE A 113 11.27 -10.46 -11.74
C PHE A 113 10.71 -11.77 -12.30
N ASP A 114 11.42 -12.40 -13.25
CA ASP A 114 10.96 -13.62 -13.91
C ASP A 114 11.36 -14.94 -13.22
N GLY A 115 12.08 -14.87 -12.10
CA GLY A 115 12.50 -16.04 -11.33
C GLY A 115 13.54 -16.94 -12.01
N LYS A 116 14.08 -16.56 -13.18
CA LYS A 116 15.10 -17.37 -13.89
C LYS A 116 16.47 -17.34 -13.20
N LYS A 117 16.73 -16.27 -12.47
CA LYS A 117 17.93 -16.08 -11.63
C LYS A 117 17.51 -16.16 -10.15
N GLY A 118 18.37 -16.68 -9.30
CA GLY A 118 18.23 -16.54 -7.85
C GLY A 118 18.93 -15.27 -7.35
N PHE A 119 18.55 -14.77 -6.17
CA PHE A 119 19.19 -13.59 -5.54
C PHE A 119 19.17 -12.34 -6.43
N TYR A 120 17.97 -11.94 -6.87
CA TYR A 120 17.79 -10.64 -7.51
C TYR A 120 18.22 -9.51 -6.57
N THR A 121 18.77 -8.46 -7.17
CA THR A 121 19.14 -7.20 -6.55
C THR A 121 18.32 -6.08 -7.19
N GLU A 122 18.32 -4.90 -6.56
CA GLU A 122 17.60 -3.72 -7.02
C GLU A 122 18.12 -3.20 -8.38
N SER A 123 19.30 -3.65 -8.82
CA SER A 123 19.90 -3.29 -10.11
C SER A 123 19.61 -4.27 -11.23
N ASP A 124 19.03 -5.44 -10.92
CA ASP A 124 18.68 -6.43 -11.93
C ASP A 124 17.46 -5.98 -12.74
N SER A 125 17.41 -6.39 -14.00
CA SER A 125 16.28 -6.05 -14.87
C SER A 125 15.00 -6.76 -14.44
N VAL A 126 13.91 -6.00 -14.38
CA VAL A 126 12.55 -6.50 -14.14
C VAL A 126 11.99 -7.19 -15.38
N ASN A 127 11.20 -8.25 -15.16
CA ASN A 127 10.50 -9.00 -16.20
C ASN A 127 9.25 -9.71 -15.61
N PRO A 128 8.17 -8.97 -15.32
CA PRO A 128 6.99 -9.51 -14.64
C PRO A 128 6.21 -10.50 -15.52
N LEU A 129 5.85 -11.67 -14.98
CA LEU A 129 5.21 -12.76 -15.75
C LEU A 129 3.67 -12.80 -15.68
N GLY A 130 3.02 -12.01 -14.81
CA GLY A 130 1.56 -12.02 -14.61
C GLY A 130 0.96 -10.64 -14.37
N VAL A 131 -0.37 -10.52 -14.39
CA VAL A 131 -1.11 -9.26 -14.25
C VAL A 131 -0.74 -8.54 -12.95
N TYR A 132 -0.81 -9.24 -11.82
CA TYR A 132 -0.44 -8.67 -10.51
C TYR A 132 0.97 -8.08 -10.54
N ALA A 133 1.94 -8.82 -11.08
CA ALA A 133 3.33 -8.39 -11.17
C ALA A 133 3.51 -7.15 -12.06
N ARG A 134 2.82 -7.10 -13.20
CA ARG A 134 2.84 -5.94 -14.10
C ARG A 134 2.29 -4.70 -13.42
N HIS A 135 1.17 -4.82 -12.71
CA HIS A 135 0.61 -3.69 -11.97
C HIS A 135 1.46 -3.25 -10.78
N LYS A 136 2.15 -4.18 -10.10
CA LYS A 136 3.12 -3.81 -9.05
C LYS A 136 4.33 -3.07 -9.60
N LEU A 137 4.71 -3.32 -10.85
CA LEU A 137 5.77 -2.61 -11.56
C LEU A 137 5.30 -1.25 -12.12
N GLU A 138 4.04 -1.15 -12.57
CA GLU A 138 3.43 0.10 -13.05
C GLU A 138 3.22 1.12 -11.91
N ALA A 139 2.84 0.62 -10.73
CA ALA A 139 2.63 1.39 -9.50
C ALA A 139 3.92 1.92 -8.87
#